data_AF-A0A7Y8X3U1-F1
#
_entry.id   AF-A0A7Y8X3U1-F1
#
_cell.length_a   1.000
_cell.length_b   1.000
_cell.length_c   1.000
_cell.angle_alpha   90.00
_cell.angle_beta   90.00
_cell.angle_gamma   90.00
#
_symmetry.space_group_name_H-M   'P 1'
#
loop_
_entity.id
_entity.type
_entity.pdbx_description
1 polymer ?
#
loop_
_entity_poly.entity_id
_entity_poly.type
_entity_poly.pdbx_seq_one_letter_code
_entity_poly.pdbx_strand_id
1 'polypeptide(L)'
;MTTCTACPRELTHDDTGRTICRTCEDRASQQLAAIAGPDGLYAALDQHLIPTRRPATGTIGRGAAGSSAPCSLDTLDLMSQAGPVLGTLEAWVRDWEGYGRAHLRAGGTLQQRVDAAIGTLRFNLGWACSEHPAAEEFIDEVGAIWRRLTRLTTGERAPRRIPVQCSTPDCGGVLTPTIETAGETCPDCQHEYGRTEVLRLRPGARTAA
;
A
#
# COMPACT_ATOMS: atom_id res chain seq x y z
N MET A 1 -16.61 5.52 -21.21
CA MET A 1 -16.22 4.60 -20.12
C MET A 1 -16.97 5.05 -18.88
N THR A 2 -17.77 4.17 -18.28
CA THR A 2 -18.63 4.48 -17.11
C THR A 2 -18.14 3.82 -15.84
N THR A 3 -16.94 3.24 -15.85
CA THR A 3 -16.32 2.54 -14.72
C THR A 3 -15.06 3.26 -14.31
N CYS A 4 -14.80 3.31 -13.00
CA CYS A 4 -13.52 3.79 -12.47
C CYS A 4 -12.38 2.91 -13.01
N THR A 5 -11.24 3.51 -13.36
CA THR A 5 -10.08 2.72 -13.82
C THR A 5 -9.37 2.02 -12.65
N ALA A 6 -9.33 2.63 -11.47
CA ALA A 6 -8.68 2.05 -10.28
C ALA A 6 -9.54 1.08 -9.44
N CYS A 7 -10.83 0.90 -9.75
CA CYS A 7 -11.68 -0.06 -9.03
C CYS A 7 -12.88 -0.51 -9.89
N PRO A 8 -13.50 -1.67 -9.63
CA PRO A 8 -14.60 -2.18 -10.45
C PRO A 8 -15.93 -1.42 -10.29
N ARG A 9 -15.93 -0.23 -9.67
CA ARG A 9 -17.15 0.53 -9.36
C ARG A 9 -17.58 1.37 -10.58
N GLU A 10 -18.88 1.38 -10.84
CA GLU A 10 -19.48 2.31 -11.80
C GLU A 10 -19.40 3.76 -11.29
N LEU A 11 -19.05 4.68 -12.19
CA LEU A 11 -19.03 6.10 -11.94
C LEU A 11 -20.48 6.59 -11.87
N THR A 12 -20.82 7.26 -10.77
CA THR A 12 -22.16 7.84 -10.60
C THR A 12 -22.28 9.15 -11.37
N HIS A 13 -23.46 9.75 -11.38
CA HIS A 13 -23.67 11.07 -11.97
C HIS A 13 -22.75 12.15 -11.36
N ASP A 14 -22.40 12.01 -10.08
CA ASP A 14 -21.49 12.92 -9.38
C ASP A 14 -20.02 12.79 -9.83
N ASP A 15 -19.68 11.70 -10.53
CA ASP A 15 -18.35 11.43 -11.10
C ASP A 15 -18.30 11.77 -12.62
N THR A 16 -19.25 12.54 -13.14
CA THR A 16 -19.29 12.90 -14.56
C THR A 16 -18.01 13.60 -14.99
N GLY A 17 -17.34 13.04 -16.01
CA GLY A 17 -16.09 13.60 -16.56
C GLY A 17 -14.81 13.17 -15.84
N ARG A 18 -14.88 12.19 -14.93
CA ARG A 18 -13.73 11.69 -14.17
C ARG A 18 -13.26 10.33 -14.67
N THR A 19 -11.99 10.02 -14.46
CA THR A 19 -11.41 8.68 -14.72
C THR A 19 -11.38 7.84 -13.44
N ILE A 20 -11.22 8.49 -12.28
CA ILE A 20 -11.18 7.89 -10.95
C ILE A 20 -12.39 8.36 -10.14
N CYS A 21 -13.08 7.43 -9.47
CA CYS A 21 -14.22 7.75 -8.61
C CYS A 21 -13.80 8.50 -7.34
N ARG A 22 -14.72 9.29 -6.76
CA ARG A 22 -14.51 10.02 -5.48
C ARG A 22 -13.97 9.12 -4.36
N THR A 23 -14.45 7.88 -4.25
CA THR A 23 -13.98 6.97 -3.20
C THR A 23 -12.50 6.60 -3.34
N CYS A 24 -12.01 6.40 -4.56
CA CYS A 24 -10.58 6.13 -4.79
C CYS A 24 -9.72 7.38 -4.58
N GLU A 25 -10.21 8.55 -5.01
CA GLU A 25 -9.57 9.84 -4.72
C GLU A 25 -9.43 10.08 -3.21
N ASP A 26 -10.52 9.94 -2.46
CA ASP A 26 -10.53 10.15 -1.00
C ASP A 26 -9.58 9.17 -0.31
N ARG A 27 -9.57 7.91 -0.75
CA ARG A 27 -8.64 6.90 -0.24
C ARG A 27 -7.18 7.30 -0.47
N ALA A 28 -6.83 7.72 -1.69
CA ALA A 28 -5.46 8.15 -1.99
C ALA A 28 -5.09 9.41 -1.20
N SER A 29 -6.00 10.37 -1.04
CA SER A 29 -5.79 11.56 -0.21
C SER A 29 -5.52 11.19 1.25
N GLN A 30 -6.26 10.23 1.82
CA GLN A 30 -6.04 9.73 3.17
C GLN A 30 -4.71 8.98 3.32
N GLN A 31 -4.36 8.15 2.34
CA GLN A 31 -3.07 7.43 2.33
C GLN A 31 -1.89 8.41 2.28
N LEU A 32 -1.94 9.39 1.38
CA LEU A 32 -0.95 10.47 1.32
C LEU A 32 -0.88 11.25 2.64
N ALA A 33 -2.03 11.60 3.23
CA ALA A 33 -2.08 12.28 4.52
C ALA A 33 -1.42 11.47 5.64
N ALA A 34 -1.62 10.15 5.67
CA ALA A 34 -1.03 9.26 6.67
C ALA A 34 0.49 9.13 6.53
N ILE A 35 1.04 9.32 5.32
CA ILE A 35 2.48 9.25 5.08
C ILE A 35 3.20 10.50 5.58
N ALA A 36 2.58 11.67 5.39
CA ALA A 36 3.17 12.98 5.67
C ALA A 36 3.10 13.39 7.16
N GLY A 37 3.94 14.36 7.51
CA GLY A 37 3.96 15.03 8.81
C GLY A 37 4.92 14.39 9.83
N PRO A 38 5.13 15.06 10.98
CA PRO A 38 6.09 14.62 12.01
C PRO A 38 5.68 13.31 12.69
N ASP A 39 4.38 13.01 12.75
CA ASP A 39 3.84 11.76 13.28
C ASP A 39 3.38 10.81 12.15
N GLY A 40 3.76 11.12 10.91
CA GLY A 40 3.39 10.33 9.73
C GLY A 40 4.16 9.02 9.62
N LEU A 41 3.68 8.12 8.75
CA LEU A 41 4.29 6.81 8.54
C LEU A 41 5.76 6.91 8.08
N TYR A 42 6.12 7.95 7.32
CA TYR A 42 7.50 8.13 6.88
C TYR A 42 8.42 8.56 8.04
N ALA A 43 7.97 9.50 8.89
CA ALA A 43 8.71 9.94 10.07
C ALA A 43 8.90 8.81 11.10
N ALA A 44 7.90 7.94 11.23
CA ALA A 44 7.96 6.77 12.11
C ALA A 44 9.06 5.76 11.72
N LEU A 45 9.61 5.80 10.49
CA LEU A 45 10.73 4.95 10.09
C LEU A 45 12.00 5.20 10.93
N ASP A 46 12.21 6.43 11.42
CA ASP A 46 13.35 6.76 12.29
C ASP A 46 13.39 5.89 13.56
N GLN A 47 12.23 5.50 14.07
CA GLN A 47 12.12 4.64 15.26
C GLN A 47 12.63 3.21 14.98
N HIS A 48 12.60 2.78 13.73
CA HIS A 48 13.08 1.47 13.28
C HIS A 48 14.56 1.47 12.89
N LEU A 49 15.21 2.63 12.88
CA LEU A 49 16.67 2.75 12.74
C LEU A 49 17.41 2.55 14.07
N ILE A 50 16.70 2.56 15.20
CA ILE A 50 17.30 2.33 16.52
C ILE A 50 17.52 0.81 16.70
N PRO A 51 18.75 0.35 16.96
CA PRO A 51 19.02 -1.07 17.20
C PRO A 51 18.21 -1.55 18.40
N THR A 52 17.29 -2.48 18.19
CA THR A 52 16.59 -3.13 19.30
C THR A 52 17.60 -3.97 20.08
N ARG A 53 17.97 -3.53 21.29
CA ARG A 53 18.67 -4.39 22.26
C ARG A 53 17.73 -5.54 22.62
N ARG A 54 17.90 -6.69 21.98
CA ARG A 54 17.24 -7.93 22.41
C ARG A 54 17.74 -8.25 23.83
N PRO A 55 16.87 -8.33 24.86
CA PRO A 55 17.30 -8.82 26.16
C PRO A 55 17.74 -10.28 25.99
N ALA A 56 18.96 -10.58 26.44
CA ALA A 56 19.52 -11.92 26.40
C ALA A 56 18.77 -12.83 27.38
N THR A 57 17.69 -13.46 26.92
CA THR A 57 17.05 -14.58 27.61
C THR A 57 17.18 -15.81 26.73
N GLY A 58 18.27 -16.55 26.92
CA GLY A 58 18.54 -17.81 26.22
C GLY A 58 19.99 -18.23 26.30
N THR A 59 20.21 -19.41 26.88
CA THR A 59 21.49 -20.09 27.12
C THR A 59 22.49 -20.00 25.95
N ILE A 60 23.75 -19.72 26.30
CA ILE A 60 24.88 -19.52 25.39
C ILE A 60 25.20 -20.84 24.65
N GLY A 61 24.71 -20.99 23.42
CA GLY A 61 25.23 -21.95 22.45
C GLY A 61 26.36 -21.31 21.64
N ARG A 62 27.56 -21.90 21.65
CA ARG A 62 28.70 -21.51 20.79
C ARG A 62 28.35 -21.77 19.32
N GLY A 63 27.78 -20.77 18.66
CA GLY A 63 27.73 -20.65 17.20
C GLY A 63 28.24 -19.26 16.85
N ALA A 64 29.11 -19.15 15.84
CA ALA A 64 29.73 -17.88 15.44
C ALA A 64 28.68 -16.77 15.30
N ALA A 65 28.80 -15.75 16.15
CA ALA A 65 27.97 -14.56 16.11
C ALA A 65 28.36 -13.74 14.88
N GLY A 66 27.80 -14.10 13.72
CA GLY A 66 27.71 -13.18 12.60
C GLY A 66 26.95 -11.95 13.08
N SER A 67 27.58 -10.78 13.04
CA SER A 67 26.95 -9.52 13.41
C SER A 67 25.67 -9.36 12.59
N SER A 68 24.50 -9.45 13.22
CA SER A 68 23.30 -8.95 12.59
C SER A 68 23.50 -7.45 12.40
N ALA A 69 23.33 -6.97 11.16
CA ALA A 69 23.49 -5.56 10.85
C ALA A 69 22.62 -4.73 11.81
N PRO A 70 23.13 -3.62 12.38
CA PRO A 70 22.46 -2.88 13.45
C PRO A 70 21.14 -2.20 13.03
N CYS A 71 20.76 -2.29 11.75
CA CYS A 71 19.55 -1.72 11.17
C CYS A 71 19.05 -2.60 10.01
N SER A 72 17.74 -2.54 9.74
CA SER A 72 17.16 -3.20 8.56
C SER A 72 17.60 -2.49 7.29
N LEU A 73 18.24 -3.21 6.36
CA LEU A 73 18.63 -2.68 5.05
C LEU A 73 17.42 -2.14 4.28
N ASP A 74 16.24 -2.75 4.46
CA ASP A 74 15.00 -2.31 3.83
C ASP A 74 14.57 -0.91 4.30
N THR A 75 14.80 -0.58 5.58
CA THR A 75 14.48 0.74 6.14
C THR A 75 15.47 1.79 5.63
N LEU A 76 16.75 1.44 5.52
CA LEU A 76 17.77 2.33 4.98
C LEU A 76 17.52 2.65 3.50
N ASP A 77 17.12 1.66 2.71
CA ASP A 77 16.78 1.85 1.29
C ASP A 77 15.62 2.84 1.12
N LEU A 78 14.59 2.71 1.96
CA LEU A 78 13.43 3.60 1.98
C LEU A 78 13.78 5.05 2.36
N MET A 79 14.76 5.22 3.24
CA MET A 79 15.21 6.52 3.74
C MET A 79 16.40 7.09 2.95
N SER A 80 16.61 6.62 1.72
CA SER A 80 17.64 7.16 0.84
C SER A 80 17.08 8.28 -0.06
N GLN A 81 17.94 9.18 -0.52
CA GLN A 81 17.54 10.29 -1.43
C GLN A 81 16.96 9.78 -2.77
N ALA A 82 17.37 8.60 -3.20
CA ALA A 82 16.86 7.91 -4.39
C ALA A 82 15.94 6.74 -4.01
N GLY A 83 15.47 6.71 -2.76
CA GLY A 83 14.68 5.60 -2.23
C GLY A 83 13.30 5.51 -2.86
N PRO A 84 12.67 4.33 -2.83
CA PRO A 84 11.43 4.08 -3.55
C PRO A 84 10.21 4.85 -3.02
N VAL A 85 10.31 5.53 -1.87
CA VAL A 85 9.23 6.41 -1.38
C VAL A 85 9.40 7.81 -1.97
N LEU A 86 10.50 8.49 -1.63
CA LEU A 86 10.73 9.85 -2.08
C LEU A 86 10.90 9.92 -3.61
N GLY A 87 11.64 8.98 -4.20
CA GLY A 87 11.88 8.92 -5.64
C GLY A 87 10.58 8.82 -6.44
N THR A 88 9.66 7.94 -6.03
CA THR A 88 8.35 7.80 -6.68
C THR A 88 7.49 9.05 -6.50
N LEU A 89 7.41 9.61 -5.30
CA LEU A 89 6.63 10.83 -5.06
C LEU A 89 7.15 12.02 -5.89
N GLU A 90 8.47 12.21 -5.95
CA GLU A 90 9.07 13.27 -6.77
C GLU A 90 8.94 13.02 -8.27
N ALA A 91 8.92 11.76 -8.72
CA ALA A 91 8.66 11.41 -10.11
C ALA A 91 7.26 11.86 -10.53
N TRP A 92 6.24 11.59 -9.71
CA TRP A 92 4.88 12.08 -9.95
C TRP A 92 4.77 13.61 -9.94
N VAL A 93 5.47 14.27 -9.01
CA VAL A 93 5.51 15.74 -8.99
C VAL A 93 6.13 16.29 -10.28
N ARG A 94 7.21 15.70 -10.79
CA ARG A 94 7.83 16.11 -12.07
C ARG A 94 6.94 15.83 -13.27
N ASP A 95 6.26 14.69 -13.27
CA ASP A 95 5.30 14.36 -14.32
C ASP A 95 4.18 15.41 -14.38
N TRP A 96 3.56 15.72 -13.24
CA TRP A 96 2.50 16.73 -13.15
C TRP A 96 3.00 18.17 -13.41
N GLU A 97 4.28 18.45 -13.15
CA GLU A 97 4.93 19.69 -13.57
C GLU A 97 4.96 19.83 -15.10
N GLY A 98 5.12 18.72 -15.83
CA GLY A 98 4.98 18.67 -17.30
C GLY A 98 3.60 19.13 -17.80
N TYR A 99 2.57 19.05 -16.96
CA TYR A 99 1.21 19.54 -17.24
C TYR A 99 0.94 20.94 -16.64
N GLY A 100 1.94 21.58 -16.03
CA GLY A 100 1.79 22.88 -15.37
C GLY A 100 0.95 22.85 -14.09
N ARG A 101 0.83 21.69 -13.44
CA ARG A 101 -0.01 21.50 -12.24
C ARG A 101 0.79 21.45 -10.96
N ALA A 102 2.06 21.06 -11.03
CA ALA A 102 2.92 20.90 -9.87
C ALA A 102 4.26 21.61 -10.07
N HIS A 103 4.98 21.81 -8.96
CA HIS A 103 6.36 22.27 -8.97
C HIS A 103 7.16 21.47 -7.98
N LEU A 104 8.28 20.92 -8.42
CA LEU A 104 9.18 20.20 -7.53
C LEU A 104 9.94 21.18 -6.65
N ARG A 105 9.74 21.09 -5.34
CA ARG A 105 10.53 21.86 -4.38
C ARG A 105 11.91 21.23 -4.21
N ALA A 106 12.96 21.97 -4.55
CA ALA A 106 14.34 21.56 -4.29
C ALA A 106 14.79 21.87 -2.85
N GLY A 107 15.56 20.95 -2.26
CA GLY A 107 16.24 21.14 -0.97
C GLY A 107 15.40 20.79 0.27
N GLY A 108 16.04 20.88 1.43
CA GLY A 108 15.47 20.46 2.72
C GLY A 108 15.86 19.04 3.15
N THR A 109 15.40 18.64 4.34
CA THR A 109 15.56 17.26 4.83
C THR A 109 14.72 16.29 4.00
N LEU A 110 15.00 14.98 4.10
CA LEU A 110 14.19 13.96 3.41
C LEU A 110 12.71 14.04 3.80
N GLN A 111 12.42 14.20 5.09
CA GLN A 111 11.05 14.40 5.60
C GLN A 111 10.39 15.63 4.97
N GLN A 112 11.08 16.78 4.95
CA GLN A 112 10.55 18.01 4.36
C GLN A 112 10.26 17.86 2.86
N ARG A 113 11.08 17.09 2.14
CA ARG A 113 10.87 16.80 0.71
C ARG A 113 9.66 15.88 0.51
N VAL A 114 9.50 14.84 1.32
CA VAL A 114 8.32 13.97 1.31
C VAL A 114 7.05 14.79 1.58
N ASP A 115 7.06 15.63 2.63
CA ASP A 115 5.92 16.47 2.99
C ASP A 115 5.58 17.47 1.88
N ALA A 116 6.59 18.07 1.24
CA ALA A 116 6.38 18.99 0.12
C ALA A 116 5.81 18.29 -1.12
N ALA A 117 6.33 17.11 -1.47
CA ALA A 117 5.83 16.32 -2.57
C ALA A 117 4.37 15.90 -2.32
N ILE A 118 4.07 15.35 -1.14
CA ILE A 118 2.72 14.94 -0.76
C ILE A 118 1.76 16.13 -0.74
N GLY A 119 2.16 17.27 -0.19
CA GLY A 119 1.33 18.48 -0.19
C GLY A 119 0.95 18.92 -1.62
N THR A 120 1.92 18.89 -2.53
CA THR A 120 1.72 19.22 -3.94
C THR A 120 0.81 18.21 -4.65
N LEU A 121 1.01 16.91 -4.40
CA LEU A 121 0.22 15.84 -4.99
C LEU A 121 -1.24 15.86 -4.48
N ARG A 122 -1.45 16.07 -3.18
CA ARG A 122 -2.79 16.16 -2.61
C ARG A 122 -3.55 17.38 -3.12
N PHE A 123 -2.88 18.51 -3.26
CA PHE A 123 -3.50 19.73 -3.78
C PHE A 123 -4.03 19.55 -5.21
N ASN A 124 -3.30 18.82 -6.06
CA ASN A 124 -3.66 18.58 -7.46
C ASN A 124 -4.43 17.28 -7.72
N LEU A 125 -4.75 16.51 -6.67
CA LEU A 125 -5.32 15.17 -6.81
C LEU A 125 -6.65 15.16 -7.56
N GLY A 126 -7.52 16.15 -7.30
CA GLY A 126 -8.83 16.23 -7.97
C GLY A 126 -8.72 16.42 -9.48
N TRP A 127 -7.71 17.19 -9.93
CA TRP A 127 -7.36 17.30 -11.34
C TRP A 127 -6.83 15.96 -11.87
N ALA A 128 -5.88 15.34 -11.15
CA ALA A 128 -5.27 14.11 -11.61
C ALA A 128 -6.31 12.99 -11.80
N CYS A 129 -7.24 12.84 -10.85
CA CYS A 129 -8.35 11.88 -10.92
C CYS A 129 -9.36 12.15 -12.04
N SER A 130 -9.31 13.32 -12.69
CA SER A 130 -10.26 13.70 -13.74
C SER A 130 -9.61 13.71 -15.12
N GLU A 131 -8.34 14.14 -15.22
CA GLU A 131 -7.70 14.45 -16.50
C GLU A 131 -6.38 13.69 -16.73
N HIS A 132 -5.73 13.16 -15.70
CA HIS A 132 -4.40 12.57 -15.85
C HIS A 132 -4.47 11.19 -16.51
N PRO A 133 -3.69 10.93 -17.59
CA PRO A 133 -3.76 9.65 -18.31
C PRO A 133 -3.29 8.46 -17.46
N ALA A 134 -2.36 8.68 -16.52
CA ALA A 134 -1.82 7.66 -15.63
C ALA A 134 -2.38 7.76 -14.20
N ALA A 135 -3.62 8.24 -14.02
CA ALA A 135 -4.22 8.39 -12.71
C ALA A 135 -4.36 7.06 -11.94
N GLU A 136 -4.65 5.96 -12.63
CA GLU A 136 -4.74 4.61 -12.03
C GLU A 136 -3.39 4.17 -11.44
N GLU A 137 -2.32 4.30 -12.23
CA GLU A 137 -0.95 3.97 -11.81
C GLU A 137 -0.53 4.77 -10.58
N PHE A 138 -0.84 6.08 -10.56
CA PHE A 138 -0.59 6.91 -9.39
C PHE A 138 -1.31 6.39 -8.13
N ILE A 139 -2.59 6.04 -8.23
CA ILE A 139 -3.36 5.53 -7.09
C ILE A 139 -2.77 4.21 -6.57
N ASP A 140 -2.38 3.31 -7.49
CA ASP A 140 -1.79 2.03 -7.15
C ASP A 140 -0.43 2.16 -6.47
N GLU A 141 0.43 3.05 -6.97
CA GLU A 141 1.74 3.32 -6.38
C GLU A 141 1.64 3.97 -5.00
N VAL A 142 0.75 4.96 -4.83
CA VAL A 142 0.45 5.54 -3.51
C VAL A 142 -0.04 4.46 -2.54
N GLY A 143 -0.95 3.59 -3.00
CA GLY A 143 -1.43 2.46 -2.21
C GLY A 143 -0.34 1.45 -1.87
N ALA A 144 0.64 1.23 -2.75
CA ALA A 144 1.78 0.37 -2.51
C ALA A 144 2.76 0.97 -1.48
N ILE A 145 3.08 2.26 -1.60
CA ILE A 145 3.90 3.01 -0.65
C ILE A 145 3.26 2.97 0.74
N TRP A 146 1.97 3.32 0.84
CA TRP A 146 1.25 3.33 2.11
C TRP A 146 1.27 1.96 2.78
N ARG A 147 0.90 0.87 2.06
CA ARG A 147 0.94 -0.50 2.60
C ARG A 147 2.34 -0.89 3.06
N ARG A 148 3.38 -0.53 2.30
CA ARG A 148 4.78 -0.85 2.63
C ARG A 148 5.19 -0.16 3.92
N LEU A 149 4.90 1.14 4.05
CA LEU A 149 5.22 1.93 5.23
C LEU A 149 4.43 1.47 6.45
N THR A 150 3.11 1.27 6.33
CA THR A 150 2.27 0.76 7.43
C THR A 150 2.79 -0.58 7.97
N ARG A 151 3.13 -1.53 7.09
CA ARG A 151 3.67 -2.83 7.51
C ARG A 151 4.97 -2.70 8.31
N LEU A 152 5.82 -1.75 7.95
CA LEU A 152 7.08 -1.51 8.64
C LEU A 152 6.86 -0.81 9.98
N THR A 153 5.98 0.19 10.02
CA THR A 153 5.77 0.99 11.23
C THR A 153 4.98 0.25 12.30
N THR A 154 3.92 -0.49 11.94
CA THR A 154 3.09 -1.22 12.91
C THR A 154 3.67 -2.58 13.28
N GLY A 155 4.58 -3.12 12.46
CA GLY A 155 5.07 -4.49 12.59
C GLY A 155 3.99 -5.55 12.32
N GLU A 156 2.78 -5.14 11.93
CA GLU A 156 1.71 -6.07 11.59
C GLU A 156 2.02 -6.74 10.26
N ARG A 157 2.19 -8.06 10.32
CA ARG A 157 2.32 -8.87 9.13
C ARG A 157 1.00 -8.79 8.37
N ALA A 158 1.06 -8.49 7.07
CA ALA A 158 -0.13 -8.43 6.22
C ALA A 158 -1.03 -9.65 6.49
N PRO A 159 -2.36 -9.47 6.58
CA PRO A 159 -3.28 -10.54 6.90
C PRO A 159 -3.02 -11.72 5.96
N ARG A 160 -2.70 -12.87 6.55
CA ARG A 160 -2.32 -14.05 5.77
C ARG A 160 -3.52 -14.49 4.94
N ARG A 161 -3.39 -14.41 3.62
CA ARG A 161 -4.37 -14.98 2.69
C ARG A 161 -4.26 -16.51 2.72
N ILE A 162 -5.41 -17.16 2.82
CA ILE A 162 -5.52 -18.61 2.93
C ILE A 162 -6.26 -19.08 1.67
N PRO A 163 -5.61 -19.82 0.75
CA PRO A 163 -6.32 -20.36 -0.40
C PRO A 163 -7.36 -21.38 0.09
N VAL A 164 -8.62 -21.20 -0.30
CA VAL A 164 -9.72 -22.11 0.00
C VAL A 164 -10.45 -22.49 -1.29
N GLN A 165 -10.89 -23.74 -1.40
CA GLN A 165 -11.63 -24.24 -2.54
C GLN A 165 -13.10 -23.85 -2.44
N CYS A 166 -13.65 -23.37 -3.55
CA CYS A 166 -15.08 -23.17 -3.72
C CYS A 166 -15.83 -24.48 -3.43
N SER A 167 -16.94 -24.38 -2.71
CA SER A 167 -17.80 -25.51 -2.37
C SER A 167 -18.97 -25.69 -3.35
N THR A 168 -19.14 -24.79 -4.32
CA THR A 168 -20.20 -24.91 -5.33
C THR A 168 -19.97 -26.17 -6.18
N PRO A 169 -21.00 -27.02 -6.39
CA PRO A 169 -20.88 -28.18 -7.28
C PRO A 169 -20.35 -27.77 -8.65
N ASP A 170 -19.44 -28.58 -9.20
CA ASP A 170 -18.78 -28.35 -10.50
C ASP A 170 -17.89 -27.08 -10.58
N CYS A 171 -17.65 -26.39 -9.46
CA CYS A 171 -16.71 -25.27 -9.40
C CYS A 171 -15.37 -25.69 -8.79
N GLY A 172 -14.28 -25.52 -9.54
CA GLY A 172 -12.91 -25.76 -9.08
C GLY A 172 -12.20 -24.53 -8.53
N GLY A 173 -12.92 -23.42 -8.34
CA GLY A 173 -12.33 -22.12 -8.07
C GLY A 173 -11.65 -22.01 -6.71
N VAL A 174 -10.66 -21.12 -6.63
CA VAL A 174 -9.89 -20.86 -5.41
C VAL A 174 -10.12 -19.42 -4.97
N LEU A 175 -10.62 -19.26 -3.73
CA LEU A 175 -10.75 -17.97 -3.06
C LEU A 175 -9.53 -17.76 -2.17
N THR A 176 -9.17 -16.50 -1.85
CA THR A 176 -7.99 -16.21 -1.03
C THR A 176 -8.30 -15.31 0.17
N PRO A 177 -9.26 -15.70 1.04
CA PRO A 177 -9.68 -14.91 2.18
C PRO A 177 -8.57 -14.75 3.22
N THR A 178 -8.70 -13.67 3.98
CA THR A 178 -7.98 -13.44 5.24
C THR A 178 -8.90 -13.78 6.42
N ILE A 179 -8.33 -13.93 7.62
CA ILE A 179 -9.12 -14.14 8.86
C ILE A 179 -10.12 -13.00 9.11
N GLU A 180 -9.86 -11.82 8.56
CA GLU A 180 -10.68 -10.61 8.72
C GLU A 180 -11.68 -10.41 7.57
N THR A 181 -11.68 -11.28 6.56
CA THR A 181 -12.57 -11.14 5.39
C THR A 181 -14.04 -11.24 5.83
N ALA A 182 -14.85 -10.24 5.47
CA ALA A 182 -16.27 -10.15 5.83
C ALA A 182 -17.17 -11.04 4.95
N GLY A 183 -16.65 -11.47 3.80
CA GLY A 183 -17.29 -12.30 2.80
C GLY A 183 -16.45 -12.24 1.52
N GLU A 184 -16.60 -13.23 0.65
CA GLU A 184 -15.85 -13.28 -0.60
C GLU A 184 -16.68 -13.95 -1.69
N THR A 185 -16.56 -13.44 -2.92
CA THR A 185 -17.26 -13.98 -4.08
C THR A 185 -16.28 -14.83 -4.89
N CYS A 186 -16.67 -16.06 -5.22
CA CYS A 186 -15.84 -16.92 -6.05
C CYS A 186 -15.68 -16.30 -7.45
N PRO A 187 -14.45 -16.11 -7.96
CA PRO A 187 -14.25 -15.48 -9.28
C PRO A 187 -14.78 -16.35 -10.44
N ASP A 188 -14.84 -17.67 -10.27
CA ASP A 188 -15.21 -18.59 -11.36
C ASP A 188 -16.73 -18.82 -11.46
N CYS A 189 -17.41 -19.09 -10.34
CA CYS A 189 -18.86 -19.35 -10.33
C CYS A 189 -19.71 -18.16 -9.84
N GLN A 190 -19.05 -17.06 -9.43
CA GLN A 190 -19.70 -15.87 -8.86
C GLN A 190 -20.58 -16.11 -7.62
N HIS A 191 -20.43 -17.26 -6.97
CA HIS A 191 -21.13 -17.53 -5.73
C HIS A 191 -20.58 -16.68 -4.59
N GLU A 192 -21.45 -15.98 -3.88
CA GLU A 192 -21.11 -15.15 -2.73
C GLU A 192 -21.10 -15.98 -1.45
N TYR A 193 -20.02 -15.89 -0.70
CA TYR A 193 -19.90 -16.52 0.61
C TYR A 193 -19.88 -15.45 1.70
N GLY A 194 -20.70 -15.63 2.73
CA GLY A 194 -20.60 -14.83 3.95
C GLY A 194 -19.35 -15.19 4.77
N ARG A 195 -18.90 -14.30 5.67
CA ARG A 195 -17.72 -14.51 6.54
C ARG A 195 -17.59 -15.92 7.10
N THR A 196 -18.65 -16.44 7.72
CA THR A 196 -18.63 -17.76 8.37
C THR A 196 -18.51 -18.89 7.35
N GLU A 197 -19.08 -18.73 6.16
CA GLU A 197 -19.05 -19.73 5.10
C GLU A 197 -17.67 -19.81 4.48
N VAL A 198 -17.07 -18.65 4.17
CA VAL A 198 -15.69 -18.52 3.68
C VAL A 198 -14.70 -19.24 4.59
N LEU A 199 -14.82 -19.05 5.92
CA LEU A 199 -13.93 -19.68 6.90
C LEU A 199 -14.14 -21.19 7.07
N ARG A 200 -15.25 -21.74 6.54
CA ARG A 200 -15.57 -23.18 6.55
C ARG A 200 -15.21 -23.88 5.25
N LEU A 201 -14.83 -23.15 4.20
CA LEU A 201 -14.38 -23.73 2.95
C LEU A 201 -13.10 -24.55 3.13
N ARG A 202 -12.93 -25.59 2.31
CA ARG A 202 -11.77 -26.47 2.41
C ARG A 202 -10.50 -25.71 2.06
N PRO A 203 -9.47 -25.70 2.93
CA PRO A 203 -8.18 -25.13 2.55
C PRO A 203 -7.61 -25.85 1.34
N GLY A 204 -7.14 -25.09 0.35
CA GLY A 204 -6.39 -25.63 -0.78
C GLY A 204 -5.06 -26.24 -0.31
N ALA A 205 -4.53 -27.20 -1.08
CA ALA A 205 -3.24 -27.80 -0.78
C ALA A 205 -2.16 -26.71 -0.65
N ARG A 206 -1.44 -26.71 0.47
CA ARG A 206 -0.32 -25.79 0.69
C ARG A 206 0.81 -26.18 -0.25
N THR A 207 1.10 -25.37 -1.26
CA THR A 207 2.42 -25.41 -1.90
C THR A 207 3.43 -24.90 -0.88
N ALA A 208 4.25 -25.80 -0.36
CA ALA A 208 5.41 -25.43 0.44
C ALA A 208 6.40 -24.70 -0.50
N ALA A 209 6.62 -23.42 -0.22
CA ALA A 209 7.72 -22.64 -0.77
C ALA A 209 8.73 -22.37 0.36
#